data_AF-A0A1V5TH69-F1
#
_entry.id   AF-A0A1V5TH69-F1
#
_cell.length_a   1.000
_cell.length_b   1.000
_cell.length_c   1.000
_cell.angle_alpha   90.00
_cell.angle_beta   90.00
_cell.angle_gamma   90.00
#
_symmetry.space_group_name_H-M   'P 1'
#
loop_
_entity.id
_entity.type
_entity.pdbx_description
1 polymer ?
#
loop_
_entity_poly.entity_id
_entity_poly.type
_entity_poly.pdbx_seq_one_letter_code
_entity_poly.pdbx_strand_id
1 'polypeptide(L)'
;MNLLIKIIFVSMIIIPEIISQDCKSRLIIETDLNPVNIFVNDSLVSTSGNYDSEYPDGWYKILLVENSNRWDKTFYSDSVFLFDCAIKKLNFKKEKKVYLDTSPQDAYVFYSDSLVGNTPLFIDLNNQVLTLSKPGYAIESLKVDDLAKQNIISLKSLQLPKEESFFYSSTFHILAATAVALGAFSAYYKLKADNTYDKYQQNGNPDLLDDTNKYDVISGITFTALQINFGYILYRFLTE
;
A
#
# COMPACT_ATOMS: atom_id res chain seq x y z
N MET A 1 26.37 97.18 -23.98
CA MET A 1 25.05 96.73 -23.50
C MET A 1 24.23 96.28 -24.70
N ASN A 2 24.44 95.06 -25.17
CA ASN A 2 23.73 94.51 -26.33
C ASN A 2 22.57 93.64 -25.84
N LEU A 3 21.36 94.20 -25.97
CA LEU A 3 20.08 93.60 -25.56
C LEU A 3 19.84 92.22 -26.21
N LEU A 4 20.52 91.91 -27.31
CA LEU A 4 20.43 90.66 -28.05
C LEU A 4 21.10 89.45 -27.38
N ILE A 5 22.07 89.65 -26.47
CA ILE A 5 22.78 88.54 -25.81
C ILE A 5 21.99 88.01 -24.59
N LYS A 6 21.04 88.80 -24.06
CA LYS A 6 20.19 88.35 -22.93
C LYS A 6 19.01 87.48 -23.36
N ILE A 7 18.59 87.49 -24.62
CA ILE A 7 17.43 86.72 -25.09
C ILE A 7 17.81 85.28 -25.46
N ILE A 8 19.08 85.01 -25.79
CA ILE A 8 19.52 83.67 -26.18
C ILE A 8 19.71 82.73 -24.97
N PHE A 9 19.85 83.26 -23.76
CA PHE A 9 20.02 82.44 -22.55
C PHE A 9 18.71 81.99 -21.86
N VAL A 10 17.54 82.42 -22.35
CA VAL A 10 16.23 82.04 -21.78
C VAL A 10 15.53 80.94 -22.62
N SER A 11 16.10 80.55 -23.76
CA SER A 11 15.57 79.49 -24.62
C SER A 11 16.11 78.09 -24.29
N MET A 12 16.95 77.94 -23.27
CA MET A 12 17.54 76.65 -22.93
C MET A 12 16.70 75.96 -21.87
N ILE A 13 16.28 74.73 -22.20
CA ILE A 13 15.78 73.70 -21.30
C ILE A 13 14.27 73.79 -21.01
N ILE A 14 13.46 73.64 -22.05
CA ILE A 14 12.26 72.80 -21.93
C ILE A 14 12.70 71.42 -22.40
N ILE A 15 13.16 70.60 -21.48
CA ILE A 15 13.30 69.16 -21.74
C ILE A 15 11.85 68.67 -21.85
N PRO A 16 11.39 68.13 -22.99
CA PRO A 16 10.15 67.39 -22.97
C PRO A 16 10.39 66.24 -21.98
N GLU A 17 9.64 66.22 -20.89
CA GLU A 17 9.50 65.01 -20.08
C GLU A 17 8.99 63.95 -21.04
N ILE A 18 9.93 63.13 -21.54
CA ILE A 18 9.60 61.88 -22.19
C ILE A 18 8.94 61.12 -21.06
N ILE A 19 7.61 61.12 -21.05
CA ILE A 19 6.82 60.23 -20.21
C ILE A 19 7.30 58.85 -20.61
N SER A 20 8.23 58.30 -19.85
CA SER A 20 8.57 56.90 -19.91
C SER A 20 7.25 56.20 -19.64
N GLN A 21 6.65 55.64 -20.70
CA GLN A 21 5.56 54.70 -20.52
C GLN A 21 6.16 53.59 -19.66
N ASP A 22 5.75 53.54 -18.40
CA ASP A 22 6.14 52.51 -17.44
C ASP A 22 5.50 51.21 -17.92
N CYS A 23 6.13 50.62 -18.94
CA CYS A 23 5.69 49.44 -19.63
C CYS A 23 5.93 48.26 -18.70
N LYS A 24 4.86 47.78 -18.08
CA LYS A 24 4.88 46.61 -17.21
C LYS A 24 4.21 45.44 -17.91
N SER A 25 4.81 44.28 -17.74
CA SER A 25 4.25 43.01 -18.17
C SER A 25 3.26 42.51 -17.12
N ARG A 26 2.16 41.87 -17.54
CA ARG A 26 1.14 41.34 -16.62
C ARG A 26 1.33 39.84 -16.45
N LEU A 27 1.50 39.39 -15.21
CA LEU A 27 1.63 37.98 -14.84
C LEU A 27 0.34 37.47 -14.23
N ILE A 28 -0.25 36.45 -14.85
CA ILE A 28 -1.45 35.76 -14.39
C ILE A 28 -1.07 34.32 -14.04
N ILE A 29 -1.34 33.90 -12.81
CA ILE A 29 -1.12 32.54 -12.33
C ILE A 29 -2.47 31.93 -11.93
N GLU A 30 -2.83 30.82 -12.56
CA GLU A 30 -4.03 30.04 -12.27
C GLU A 30 -3.65 28.62 -11.84
N THR A 31 -4.26 28.12 -10.76
CA THR A 31 -4.08 26.73 -10.33
C THR A 31 -5.33 26.10 -9.75
N ASP A 32 -5.46 24.79 -9.91
CA ASP A 32 -6.47 23.95 -9.26
C ASP A 32 -6.01 23.42 -7.88
N LEU A 33 -4.79 23.74 -7.46
CA LEU A 33 -4.30 23.45 -6.11
C LEU A 33 -5.05 24.31 -5.11
N ASN A 34 -5.78 23.69 -4.18
CA ASN A 34 -6.49 24.40 -3.12
C ASN A 34 -6.46 23.56 -1.83
N PRO A 35 -5.97 24.08 -0.70
CA PRO A 35 -5.37 25.42 -0.50
C PRO A 35 -3.92 25.50 -0.99
N VAL A 36 -3.47 26.68 -1.46
CA VAL A 36 -2.12 26.89 -2.03
C VAL A 36 -1.58 28.29 -1.71
N ASN A 37 -0.29 28.37 -1.41
CA ASN A 37 0.45 29.62 -1.28
C ASN A 37 1.27 29.86 -2.54
N ILE A 38 1.15 31.05 -3.13
CA ILE A 38 1.88 31.47 -4.34
C ILE A 38 2.94 32.48 -3.92
N PHE A 39 4.18 32.23 -4.32
CA PHE A 39 5.32 33.11 -4.08
C PHE A 39 5.92 33.58 -5.40
N VAL A 40 6.26 34.87 -5.46
CA VAL A 40 7.04 35.47 -6.55
C VAL A 40 8.29 36.10 -5.95
N ASN A 41 9.47 35.69 -6.42
CA ASN A 41 10.77 36.07 -5.84
C ASN A 41 10.78 35.94 -4.31
N ASP A 42 10.33 34.77 -3.83
CA ASP A 42 10.25 34.38 -2.43
C ASP A 42 9.26 35.19 -1.55
N SER A 43 8.51 36.14 -2.12
CA SER A 43 7.46 36.90 -1.43
C SER A 43 6.10 36.24 -1.62
N LEU A 44 5.35 36.03 -0.53
CA LEU A 44 3.99 35.48 -0.58
C LEU A 44 3.03 36.51 -1.23
N VAL A 45 2.46 36.17 -2.38
CA VAL A 45 1.58 37.06 -3.15
C VAL A 45 0.11 36.65 -3.14
N SER A 46 -0.19 35.38 -2.89
CA SER A 46 -1.57 34.88 -2.84
C SER A 46 -1.69 33.59 -2.01
N THR A 47 -2.85 33.39 -1.38
CA THR A 47 -3.23 32.17 -0.65
C THR A 47 -4.50 31.50 -1.20
N SER A 48 -5.11 32.10 -2.25
CA SER A 48 -6.42 31.71 -2.80
C SER A 48 -6.34 30.91 -4.10
N GLY A 49 -5.14 30.68 -4.63
CA GLY A 49 -4.90 29.89 -5.85
C GLY A 49 -4.99 30.67 -7.18
N ASN A 50 -5.34 31.95 -7.14
CA ASN A 50 -5.24 32.83 -8.30
C ASN A 50 -4.38 34.06 -7.96
N TYR A 51 -3.61 34.53 -8.94
CA TYR A 51 -2.80 35.75 -8.81
C TYR A 51 -2.72 36.50 -10.14
N ASP A 52 -2.79 37.83 -10.07
CA ASP A 52 -2.77 38.72 -11.22
C ASP A 52 -2.12 40.05 -10.82
N SER A 53 -0.98 40.36 -11.41
CA SER A 53 -0.27 41.61 -11.13
C SER A 53 0.68 42.01 -12.25
N GLU A 54 1.13 43.26 -12.20
CA GLU A 54 2.04 43.86 -13.16
C GLU A 54 3.47 43.94 -12.60
N TYR A 55 4.43 43.59 -13.44
CA TYR A 55 5.84 43.52 -13.11
C TYR A 55 6.68 44.23 -14.17
N PRO A 56 7.78 44.90 -13.77
CA PRO A 56 8.82 45.33 -14.69
C PRO A 56 9.43 44.17 -15.47
N ASP A 57 10.19 44.49 -16.49
CA ASP A 57 10.91 43.49 -17.26
C ASP A 57 12.00 42.82 -16.43
N GLY A 58 12.08 41.48 -16.50
CA GLY A 58 13.03 40.72 -15.71
C GLY A 58 12.65 39.25 -15.51
N TRP A 59 13.53 38.56 -14.79
CA TRP A 59 13.31 37.18 -14.36
C TRP A 59 12.59 37.13 -13.01
N TYR A 60 11.56 36.30 -12.95
CA TYR A 60 10.77 36.08 -11.76
C TYR A 60 10.73 34.60 -11.43
N LYS A 61 11.09 34.25 -10.20
CA LYS A 61 10.97 32.89 -9.65
C LYS A 61 9.56 32.72 -9.10
N ILE A 62 8.87 31.71 -9.59
CA ILE A 62 7.51 31.37 -9.20
C ILE A 62 7.55 30.09 -8.37
N LEU A 63 6.97 30.11 -7.19
CA LEU A 63 6.87 28.94 -6.32
C LEU A 63 5.44 28.81 -5.81
N LEU A 64 4.80 27.67 -6.08
CA LEU A 64 3.50 27.31 -5.54
C LEU A 64 3.69 26.20 -4.51
N VAL A 65 3.12 26.35 -3.32
CA VAL A 65 3.22 25.35 -2.24
C VAL A 65 1.82 25.01 -1.74
N GLU A 66 1.45 23.74 -1.79
CA GLU A 66 0.20 23.24 -1.21
C GLU A 66 0.15 23.55 0.30
N ASN A 67 -0.89 24.27 0.73
CA ASN A 67 -1.06 24.71 2.11
C ASN A 67 -1.86 23.67 2.91
N SER A 68 -1.35 22.44 2.96
CA SER A 68 -1.95 21.34 3.74
C SER A 68 -1.02 20.89 4.87
N ASN A 69 -1.53 20.14 5.85
CA ASN A 69 -0.71 19.52 6.90
C ASN A 69 -0.17 18.13 6.51
N ARG A 70 -0.27 17.77 5.23
CA ARG A 70 0.20 16.48 4.75
C ARG A 70 1.72 16.47 4.64
N TRP A 71 2.33 15.29 4.73
CA TRP A 71 3.79 15.15 4.54
C TRP A 71 4.16 15.20 3.05
N ASP A 72 3.29 14.68 2.18
CA ASP A 72 3.45 14.61 0.73
C ASP A 72 2.94 15.88 0.01
N LYS A 73 3.27 17.07 0.55
CA LYS A 73 2.78 18.34 -0.04
C LYS A 73 3.33 18.53 -1.45
N THR A 74 2.44 18.90 -2.35
CA THR A 74 2.82 19.24 -3.72
C THR A 74 3.41 20.63 -3.77
N PHE A 75 4.53 20.82 -4.49
CA PHE A 75 5.05 22.14 -4.82
C PHE A 75 5.48 22.22 -6.27
N TYR A 76 5.35 23.40 -6.86
CA TYR A 76 5.80 23.70 -8.22
C TYR A 76 6.76 24.88 -8.17
N SER A 77 7.91 24.74 -8.80
CA SER A 77 8.89 25.82 -8.92
C SER A 77 9.19 26.05 -10.39
N ASP A 78 9.10 27.29 -10.83
CA ASP A 78 9.38 27.70 -12.20
C ASP A 78 10.06 29.08 -12.23
N SER A 79 10.62 29.46 -13.37
CA SER A 79 11.18 30.80 -13.59
C SER A 79 10.66 31.37 -14.91
N VAL A 80 10.12 32.58 -14.85
CA VAL A 80 9.51 33.24 -15.99
C VAL A 80 10.23 34.55 -16.30
N PHE A 81 10.55 34.75 -17.57
CA PHE A 81 11.05 36.02 -18.07
C PHE A 81 9.87 36.84 -18.58
N LEU A 82 9.70 38.05 -18.03
CA LEU A 82 8.70 39.02 -18.43
C LEU A 82 9.39 40.14 -19.22
N PHE A 83 8.85 40.47 -20.40
CA PHE A 83 9.40 41.49 -21.27
C PHE A 83 8.31 42.12 -22.15
N ASP A 84 8.54 43.37 -22.58
CA ASP A 84 7.80 44.02 -23.66
C ASP A 84 6.27 44.13 -23.42
N CYS A 85 5.87 44.53 -22.20
CA CYS A 85 4.47 44.72 -21.83
C CYS A 85 3.58 43.47 -22.06
N ALA A 86 4.17 42.28 -22.13
CA ALA A 86 3.42 41.08 -22.48
C ALA A 86 2.51 40.61 -21.35
N ILE A 87 1.39 40.01 -21.72
CA ILE A 87 0.56 39.24 -20.78
C ILE A 87 1.07 37.81 -20.76
N LYS A 88 1.57 37.38 -19.60
CA LYS A 88 2.06 36.01 -19.39
C LYS A 88 1.13 35.26 -18.46
N LYS A 89 0.55 34.18 -18.96
CA LYS A 89 -0.34 33.30 -18.20
C LYS A 89 0.34 31.96 -17.90
N LEU A 90 0.39 31.57 -16.64
CA LEU A 90 0.90 30.30 -16.14
C LEU A 90 -0.24 29.48 -15.53
N ASN A 91 -0.40 28.23 -15.98
CA ASN A 91 -1.46 27.34 -15.50
C ASN A 91 -0.82 26.11 -14.83
N PHE A 92 -1.07 25.92 -13.54
CA PHE A 92 -0.56 24.78 -12.78
C PHE A 92 -1.71 23.84 -12.39
N LYS A 93 -1.61 22.57 -12.78
CA LYS A 93 -2.63 21.54 -12.50
C LYS A 93 -2.12 20.50 -11.53
N LYS A 94 -2.96 20.01 -10.62
CA LYS A 94 -2.66 18.94 -9.68
C LYS A 94 -2.64 17.60 -10.42
N GLU A 95 -1.50 16.92 -10.37
CA GLU A 95 -1.42 15.52 -10.77
C GLU A 95 -2.29 14.68 -9.83
N LYS A 96 -3.32 14.04 -10.39
CA LYS A 96 -4.17 13.11 -9.64
C LYS A 96 -3.50 11.75 -9.67
N LYS A 97 -3.09 11.25 -8.51
CA LYS A 97 -2.51 9.91 -8.37
C LYS A 97 -3.50 8.97 -7.70
N VAL A 98 -3.52 7.71 -8.12
CA VAL A 98 -4.31 6.63 -7.53
C VAL A 98 -3.36 5.61 -6.93
N TYR A 99 -3.71 5.13 -5.74
CA TYR A 99 -3.01 4.04 -5.10
C TYR A 99 -3.47 2.72 -5.70
N LEU A 100 -2.53 1.97 -6.26
CA LEU A 100 -2.75 0.67 -6.88
C LEU A 100 -2.15 -0.42 -6.00
N ASP A 101 -3.01 -1.34 -5.57
CA ASP A 101 -2.65 -2.44 -4.68
C ASP A 101 -3.24 -3.77 -5.20
N THR A 102 -2.54 -4.89 -4.97
CA THR A 102 -2.96 -6.21 -5.45
C THR A 102 -2.88 -7.28 -4.38
N SER A 103 -3.72 -8.31 -4.54
CA SER A 103 -3.65 -9.56 -3.79
C SER A 103 -3.47 -10.74 -4.77
N PRO A 104 -2.34 -11.46 -4.74
CA PRO A 104 -1.15 -11.22 -3.92
C PRO A 104 -0.40 -9.92 -4.26
N GLN A 105 0.43 -9.49 -3.32
CA GLN A 105 1.32 -8.32 -3.41
C GLN A 105 2.43 -8.50 -4.45
N ASP A 106 3.11 -7.42 -4.84
CA ASP A 106 4.27 -7.44 -5.75
C ASP A 106 3.91 -7.99 -7.15
N ALA A 107 2.85 -7.44 -7.74
CA ALA A 107 2.50 -7.66 -9.12
C ALA A 107 3.17 -6.61 -10.02
N TYR A 108 3.70 -7.04 -11.16
CA TYR A 108 4.26 -6.14 -12.16
C TYR A 108 3.16 -5.33 -12.82
N VAL A 109 3.38 -4.02 -12.92
CA VAL A 109 2.45 -3.07 -13.53
C VAL A 109 3.06 -2.53 -14.82
N PHE A 110 2.39 -2.83 -15.93
CA PHE A 110 2.80 -2.39 -17.26
C PHE A 110 1.85 -1.34 -17.81
N TYR A 111 2.41 -0.34 -18.46
CA TYR A 111 1.69 0.54 -19.37
C TYR A 111 2.13 0.24 -20.80
N SER A 112 1.20 -0.25 -21.62
CA SER A 112 1.53 -0.86 -22.91
C SER A 112 2.60 -1.95 -22.71
N ASP A 113 3.81 -1.74 -23.23
CA ASP A 113 4.94 -2.69 -23.08
C ASP A 113 6.01 -2.24 -22.07
N SER A 114 5.82 -1.10 -21.42
CA SER A 114 6.80 -0.56 -20.47
C SER A 114 6.43 -0.92 -19.04
N LEU A 115 7.41 -1.44 -18.29
CA LEU A 115 7.27 -1.64 -16.85
C LEU A 115 7.24 -0.28 -16.14
N VAL A 116 6.16 -0.01 -15.41
CA VAL A 116 6.02 1.18 -14.56
C VAL A 116 6.62 0.90 -13.18
N GLY A 117 6.40 -0.31 -12.66
CA GLY A 117 6.88 -0.74 -11.35
C GLY A 117 6.11 -1.94 -10.83
N ASN A 118 6.15 -2.15 -9.53
CA ASN A 118 5.46 -3.26 -8.86
C ASN A 118 4.50 -2.74 -7.80
N THR A 119 3.38 -3.44 -7.57
CA THR A 119 2.43 -3.10 -6.51
C THR A 119 3.00 -3.40 -5.11
N PRO A 120 2.68 -2.58 -4.10
CA PRO A 120 1.82 -1.40 -4.16
C PRO A 120 2.52 -0.15 -4.72
N LEU A 121 1.83 0.62 -5.56
CA LEU A 121 2.41 1.86 -6.14
C LEU A 121 1.37 2.95 -6.44
N PHE A 122 1.81 4.21 -6.53
CA PHE A 122 0.99 5.33 -6.96
C PHE A 122 1.13 5.57 -8.46
N ILE A 123 0.01 5.55 -9.19
CA ILE A 123 -0.06 5.77 -10.64
C ILE A 123 -0.79 7.07 -10.95
N ASP A 124 -0.45 7.71 -12.08
CA ASP A 124 -1.18 8.88 -12.55
C ASP A 124 -2.55 8.49 -13.15
N LEU A 125 -3.60 9.26 -12.83
CA LEU A 125 -4.93 9.21 -13.46
C LEU A 125 -4.87 9.80 -14.88
N ASN A 126 -4.16 9.09 -15.75
CA ASN A 126 -4.32 9.24 -17.18
C ASN A 126 -5.24 8.10 -17.62
N ASN A 127 -6.18 8.33 -18.55
CA ASN A 127 -7.15 7.34 -19.06
C ASN A 127 -6.46 6.19 -19.83
N GLN A 128 -5.56 5.51 -19.16
CA GLN A 128 -4.63 4.51 -19.64
C GLN A 128 -5.14 3.14 -19.19
N VAL A 129 -4.81 2.13 -20.00
CA VAL A 129 -5.05 0.74 -19.65
C VAL A 129 -3.75 0.20 -19.07
N LEU A 130 -3.80 -0.29 -17.84
CA LEU A 130 -2.70 -0.95 -17.17
C LEU A 130 -2.87 -2.46 -17.27
N THR A 131 -1.74 -3.15 -17.41
CA THR A 131 -1.68 -4.61 -17.39
C THR A 131 -0.93 -5.06 -16.16
N LEU A 132 -1.57 -5.90 -15.35
CA LEU A 132 -1.00 -6.52 -14.17
C LEU A 132 -0.57 -7.93 -14.50
N SER A 133 0.65 -8.27 -14.10
CA SER A 133 1.18 -9.62 -14.28
C SER A 133 1.89 -10.08 -13.02
N LYS A 134 1.68 -11.34 -12.66
CA LYS A 134 2.45 -12.00 -11.61
C LYS A 134 2.66 -13.47 -11.97
N PRO A 135 3.87 -14.01 -11.80
CA PRO A 135 4.14 -15.43 -12.06
C PRO A 135 3.17 -16.34 -11.30
N GLY A 136 2.54 -17.27 -12.01
CA GLY A 136 1.55 -18.20 -11.44
C GLY A 136 0.12 -17.65 -11.34
N TYR A 137 -0.13 -16.42 -11.81
CA TYR A 137 -1.44 -15.78 -11.82
C TYR A 137 -1.82 -15.34 -13.24
N ALA A 138 -3.12 -15.18 -13.48
CA ALA A 138 -3.66 -14.67 -14.72
C ALA A 138 -3.29 -13.20 -14.90
N ILE A 139 -3.07 -12.80 -16.15
CA ILE A 139 -2.85 -11.41 -16.52
C ILE A 139 -4.20 -10.69 -16.46
N GLU A 140 -4.23 -9.56 -15.77
CA GLU A 140 -5.43 -8.72 -15.63
C GLU A 140 -5.18 -7.36 -16.28
N SER A 141 -6.15 -6.87 -17.06
CA SER A 141 -6.09 -5.54 -17.67
C SER A 141 -7.18 -4.66 -17.09
N LEU A 142 -6.80 -3.44 -16.69
CA LEU A 142 -7.67 -2.52 -15.97
C LEU A 142 -7.53 -1.10 -16.50
N LYS A 143 -8.64 -0.35 -16.46
CA LYS A 143 -8.61 1.09 -16.71
C LYS A 143 -8.41 1.82 -15.40
N VAL A 144 -7.56 2.85 -15.41
CA VAL A 144 -7.24 3.62 -14.21
C VAL A 144 -8.48 4.28 -13.58
N ASP A 145 -9.49 4.65 -14.38
CA ASP A 145 -10.76 5.19 -13.90
C ASP A 145 -11.55 4.23 -13.00
N ASP A 146 -11.35 2.92 -13.17
CA ASP A 146 -12.04 1.90 -12.37
C ASP A 146 -11.33 1.60 -11.04
N LEU A 147 -10.07 2.01 -10.90
CA LEU A 147 -9.31 1.87 -9.64
C LEU A 147 -9.84 2.77 -8.53
N ALA A 148 -10.43 3.92 -8.88
CA ALA A 148 -11.05 4.79 -7.88
C ALA A 148 -12.22 4.11 -7.13
N LYS A 149 -12.74 2.99 -7.64
CA LYS A 149 -13.86 2.23 -7.05
C LYS A 149 -13.41 1.02 -6.22
N GLN A 150 -12.20 0.51 -6.42
CA GLN A 150 -11.72 -0.72 -5.78
C GLN A 150 -10.36 -0.48 -5.13
N ASN A 151 -10.27 -0.77 -3.83
CA ASN A 151 -9.04 -0.51 -3.06
C ASN A 151 -7.92 -1.54 -3.33
N ILE A 152 -8.27 -2.79 -3.68
CA ILE A 152 -7.30 -3.88 -3.89
C ILE A 152 -7.78 -4.77 -5.05
N ILE A 153 -6.89 -5.08 -5.98
CA ILE A 153 -7.16 -5.97 -7.11
C ILE A 153 -6.70 -7.39 -6.79
N SER A 154 -7.64 -8.34 -6.75
CA SER A 154 -7.32 -9.76 -6.58
C SER A 154 -6.97 -10.41 -7.91
N LEU A 155 -5.73 -10.88 -8.05
CA LEU A 155 -5.30 -11.66 -9.22
C LEU A 155 -5.75 -13.11 -9.09
N LYS A 156 -6.22 -13.68 -10.19
CA LYS A 156 -6.66 -15.08 -10.22
C LYS A 156 -5.46 -16.02 -10.34
N SER A 157 -5.28 -16.92 -9.38
CA SER A 157 -4.23 -17.95 -9.45
C SER A 157 -4.49 -18.91 -10.62
N LEU A 158 -3.43 -19.28 -11.34
CA LEU A 158 -3.44 -20.33 -12.36
C LEU A 158 -3.14 -21.71 -11.79
N GLN A 159 -2.69 -21.78 -10.53
CA GLN A 159 -2.45 -23.05 -9.85
C GLN A 159 -3.79 -23.71 -9.51
N LEU A 160 -3.85 -25.03 -9.69
CA LEU A 160 -4.95 -25.82 -9.13
C LEU A 160 -4.99 -25.58 -7.60
N PRO A 161 -6.18 -25.54 -6.99
CA PRO A 161 -6.29 -25.41 -5.54
C PRO A 161 -5.46 -26.52 -4.89
N LYS A 162 -4.51 -26.11 -4.04
CA LYS A 162 -3.71 -27.05 -3.24
C LYS A 162 -4.69 -27.83 -2.38
N GLU A 163 -4.66 -29.16 -2.43
CA GLU A 163 -5.46 -29.98 -1.53
C GLU A 163 -5.20 -29.55 -0.08
N GLU A 164 -6.25 -29.46 0.73
CA GLU A 164 -6.12 -29.10 2.14
C GLU A 164 -5.15 -30.08 2.81
N SER A 165 -4.17 -29.57 3.55
CA SER A 165 -3.24 -30.45 4.27
C SER A 165 -4.02 -31.35 5.23
N PHE A 166 -3.60 -32.60 5.35
CA PHE A 166 -4.13 -33.62 6.24
C PHE A 166 -4.31 -33.10 7.65
N PHE A 167 -3.41 -32.25 8.14
CA PHE A 167 -3.52 -31.62 9.47
C PHE A 167 -4.84 -30.87 9.69
N TYR A 168 -5.37 -30.22 8.65
CA TYR A 168 -6.63 -29.49 8.72
C TYR A 168 -7.84 -30.36 8.37
N SER A 169 -7.62 -31.57 7.84
CA SER A 169 -8.70 -32.48 7.47
C SER A 169 -9.49 -32.99 8.68
N SER A 170 -10.79 -33.26 8.49
CA SER A 170 -11.62 -33.88 9.53
C SER A 170 -11.09 -35.26 9.96
N THR A 171 -10.47 -36.00 9.04
CA THR A 171 -9.87 -37.32 9.31
C THR A 171 -8.77 -37.22 10.36
N PHE A 172 -7.87 -36.24 10.27
CA PHE A 172 -6.83 -36.04 11.29
C PHE A 172 -7.43 -35.74 12.66
N HIS A 173 -8.42 -34.85 12.73
CA HIS A 173 -9.07 -34.50 14.00
C HIS A 173 -9.73 -35.72 14.66
N ILE A 174 -10.40 -36.56 13.88
CA ILE A 174 -11.01 -37.81 14.36
C ILE A 174 -9.92 -38.77 14.87
N LEU A 175 -8.84 -38.95 14.11
CA LEU A 175 -7.74 -39.82 14.49
C LEU A 175 -7.06 -39.34 15.78
N ALA A 176 -6.78 -38.05 15.89
CA ALA A 176 -6.18 -37.44 17.08
C ALA A 176 -7.09 -37.60 18.31
N ALA A 177 -8.38 -37.32 18.19
CA ALA A 177 -9.34 -37.53 19.27
C ALA A 177 -9.41 -39.01 19.70
N THR A 178 -9.38 -39.93 18.73
CA THR A 178 -9.38 -41.37 18.97
C THR A 178 -8.09 -41.82 19.65
N ALA A 179 -6.93 -41.26 19.27
CA ALA A 179 -5.66 -41.55 19.92
C ALA A 179 -5.68 -41.14 21.40
N VAL A 180 -6.20 -39.94 21.70
CA VAL A 180 -6.35 -39.47 23.10
C VAL A 180 -7.26 -40.41 23.88
N ALA A 181 -8.42 -40.80 23.31
CA ALA A 181 -9.33 -41.73 23.95
C ALA A 181 -8.67 -43.09 24.22
N LEU A 182 -8.03 -43.70 23.21
CA LEU A 182 -7.35 -44.99 23.36
C LEU A 182 -6.23 -44.94 24.41
N GLY A 183 -5.46 -43.86 24.46
CA GLY A 183 -4.44 -43.64 25.50
C GLY A 183 -5.05 -43.56 26.90
N ALA A 184 -6.15 -42.81 27.06
CA ALA A 184 -6.86 -42.71 28.34
C ALA A 184 -7.43 -44.06 28.79
N PHE A 185 -8.06 -44.82 27.87
CA PHE A 185 -8.59 -46.15 28.16
C PHE A 185 -7.48 -47.15 28.53
N SER A 186 -6.38 -47.15 27.79
CA SER A 186 -5.22 -48.01 28.10
C SER A 186 -4.68 -47.72 29.50
N ALA A 187 -4.43 -46.44 29.82
CA ALA A 187 -3.92 -46.03 31.12
C ALA A 187 -4.89 -46.38 32.25
N TYR A 188 -6.20 -46.11 32.06
CA TYR A 188 -7.23 -46.43 33.06
C TYR A 188 -7.25 -47.92 33.40
N TYR A 189 -7.27 -48.80 32.39
CA TYR A 189 -7.30 -50.24 32.62
C TYR A 189 -5.98 -50.77 33.15
N LYS A 190 -4.84 -50.17 32.79
CA LYS A 190 -3.54 -50.55 33.39
C LYS A 190 -3.53 -50.26 34.88
N LEU A 191 -3.92 -49.05 35.28
CA LEU A 191 -4.03 -48.68 36.69
C LEU A 191 -5.01 -49.57 37.44
N LYS A 192 -6.11 -49.99 36.80
CA LYS A 192 -7.07 -50.92 37.41
C LYS A 192 -6.48 -52.33 37.59
N ALA A 193 -5.71 -52.82 36.63
CA ALA A 193 -5.02 -54.10 36.70
C ALA A 193 -4.00 -54.10 37.86
N ASP A 194 -3.17 -53.05 37.93
CA ASP A 194 -2.13 -52.90 38.95
C ASP A 194 -2.74 -52.84 40.36
N ASN A 195 -3.75 -51.99 40.58
CA ASN A 195 -4.45 -51.90 41.86
C ASN A 195 -5.14 -53.21 42.28
N THR A 196 -5.61 -54.01 41.32
CA THR A 196 -6.25 -55.30 41.60
C THR A 196 -5.20 -56.35 41.97
N TYR A 197 -4.04 -56.30 41.32
CA TYR A 197 -2.91 -57.17 41.62
C TYR A 197 -2.31 -56.88 43.01
N ASP A 198 -2.21 -55.61 43.39
CA ASP A 198 -1.77 -55.22 44.73
C ASP A 198 -2.68 -55.80 45.83
N LYS A 199 -4.00 -55.85 45.59
CA LYS A 199 -4.95 -56.48 46.51
C LYS A 199 -4.74 -57.99 46.58
N TYR A 200 -4.49 -58.64 45.43
CA TYR A 200 -4.16 -60.06 45.39
C TYR A 200 -2.91 -60.36 46.23
N GLN A 201 -1.86 -59.56 46.13
CA GLN A 201 -0.65 -59.75 46.92
C GLN A 201 -0.90 -59.65 48.44
N GLN A 202 -1.89 -58.86 48.86
CA GLN A 202 -2.22 -58.69 50.29
C GLN A 202 -3.05 -59.85 50.85
N ASN A 203 -4.01 -60.38 50.07
CA ASN A 203 -5.02 -61.31 50.59
C ASN A 203 -4.94 -62.73 49.98
N GLY A 204 -4.14 -62.94 48.94
CA GLY A 204 -3.95 -64.22 48.26
C GLY A 204 -5.19 -64.74 47.51
N ASN A 205 -6.22 -63.91 47.28
CA ASN A 205 -7.45 -64.37 46.63
C ASN A 205 -7.26 -64.58 45.11
N PRO A 206 -7.31 -65.83 44.60
CA PRO A 206 -7.05 -66.12 43.19
C PRO A 206 -8.01 -65.44 42.20
N ASP A 207 -9.24 -65.10 42.60
CA ASP A 207 -10.20 -64.41 41.72
C ASP A 207 -9.69 -63.04 41.26
N LEU A 208 -8.88 -62.37 42.10
CA LEU A 208 -8.28 -61.09 41.77
C LEU A 208 -7.22 -61.21 40.66
N LEU A 209 -6.61 -62.39 40.50
CA LEU A 209 -5.63 -62.63 39.45
C LEU A 209 -6.31 -62.69 38.07
N ASP A 210 -7.50 -63.29 37.99
CA ASP A 210 -8.29 -63.34 36.76
C ASP A 210 -8.76 -61.94 36.34
N ASP A 211 -9.23 -61.15 37.31
CA ASP A 211 -9.60 -59.75 37.08
C ASP A 211 -8.41 -58.88 36.64
N THR A 212 -7.23 -59.06 37.27
CA THR A 212 -5.99 -58.38 36.85
C THR A 212 -5.68 -58.70 35.39
N ASN A 213 -5.66 -59.98 35.02
CA ASN A 213 -5.37 -60.41 33.66
C ASN A 213 -6.37 -59.82 32.65
N LYS A 214 -7.66 -59.80 32.99
CA LYS A 214 -8.69 -59.19 32.16
C LYS A 214 -8.44 -57.71 31.91
N TYR A 215 -8.12 -56.94 32.95
CA TYR A 215 -7.84 -55.50 32.79
C TYR A 215 -6.54 -55.25 32.03
N ASP A 216 -5.49 -56.05 32.27
CA ASP A 216 -4.22 -55.91 31.59
C ASP A 216 -4.33 -56.21 30.09
N VAL A 217 -5.11 -57.23 29.71
CA VAL A 217 -5.42 -57.54 28.31
C VAL A 217 -6.18 -56.40 27.64
N ILE A 218 -7.20 -55.81 28.29
CA ILE A 218 -7.92 -54.66 27.74
C ILE A 218 -6.97 -53.46 27.55
N SER A 219 -6.08 -53.22 28.52
CA SER A 219 -5.06 -52.18 28.40
C SER A 219 -4.11 -52.42 27.23
N GLY A 220 -3.63 -53.65 27.06
CA GLY A 220 -2.74 -54.03 25.96
C GLY A 220 -3.38 -53.89 24.57
N ILE A 221 -4.65 -54.31 24.43
CA ILE A 221 -5.40 -54.16 23.17
C ILE A 221 -5.59 -52.68 22.82
N THR A 222 -6.02 -51.86 23.79
CA THR A 222 -6.24 -50.43 23.57
C THR A 222 -4.93 -49.69 23.28
N PHE A 223 -3.83 -50.07 23.92
CA PHE A 223 -2.50 -49.54 23.63
C PHE A 223 -2.01 -49.92 22.23
N THR A 224 -2.25 -51.16 21.79
CA THR A 224 -1.89 -51.59 20.43
C THR A 224 -2.71 -50.83 19.38
N ALA A 225 -4.00 -50.63 19.61
CA ALA A 225 -4.85 -49.82 18.74
C ALA A 225 -4.36 -48.36 18.67
N LEU A 226 -3.91 -47.79 19.80
CA LEU A 226 -3.29 -46.47 19.85
C LEU A 226 -2.05 -46.40 18.95
N GLN A 227 -1.15 -47.38 19.03
CA GLN A 227 0.06 -47.41 18.22
C GLN A 227 -0.25 -47.46 16.72
N ILE A 228 -1.23 -48.27 16.30
CA ILE A 228 -1.66 -48.35 14.90
C ILE A 228 -2.25 -47.01 14.45
N ASN A 229 -3.12 -46.40 15.26
CA ASN A 229 -3.73 -45.10 14.97
C ASN A 229 -2.65 -44.02 14.79
N PHE A 230 -1.75 -43.90 15.76
CA PHE A 230 -0.68 -42.91 15.73
C PHE A 230 0.32 -43.16 14.59
N GLY A 231 0.63 -44.43 14.30
CA GLY A 231 1.44 -44.83 13.15
C GLY A 231 0.83 -44.39 11.82
N TYR A 232 -0.49 -44.50 11.66
CA TYR A 232 -1.18 -44.00 10.46
C TYR A 232 -1.13 -42.47 10.35
N ILE A 233 -1.30 -41.74 11.46
CA ILE A 233 -1.15 -40.27 11.48
C ILE A 233 0.26 -39.88 11.01
N LEU A 234 1.30 -40.51 11.56
CA LEU A 234 2.69 -40.24 11.18
C LEU A 234 2.96 -40.57 9.72
N TYR A 235 2.49 -41.73 9.24
CA TYR A 235 2.63 -42.11 7.84
C TYR A 235 2.02 -41.05 6.92
N ARG A 236 0.78 -40.64 7.17
CA ARG A 236 0.10 -39.61 6.37
C ARG A 236 0.84 -38.28 6.40
N PHE A 237 1.37 -37.89 7.55
CA PHE A 237 2.13 -36.65 7.68
C PHE A 237 3.47 -36.67 6.91
N LEU A 238 4.15 -37.83 6.87
CA LEU A 238 5.43 -37.97 6.15
C LEU A 238 5.27 -38.11 4.63
N THR A 239 4.08 -38.50 4.16
CA THR A 239 3.80 -38.70 2.73
C THR A 239 3.06 -37.54 2.06
N GLU A 240 2.63 -36.54 2.84
CA GLU A 240 2.21 -35.23 2.30
C GLU A 240 3.40 -34.33 1.99
#